data_AF-A0A851W2C4-F1
#
_entry.id   AF-A0A851W2C4-F1
#
_cell.length_a   1.000
_cell.length_b   1.000
_cell.length_c   1.000
_cell.angle_alpha   90.00
_cell.angle_beta   90.00
_cell.angle_gamma   90.00
#
_symmetry.space_group_name_H-M   'P 1'
#
loop_
_entity.id
_entity.type
_entity.pdbx_description
1 polymer ?
#
loop_
_entity_poly.entity_id
_entity_poly.type
_entity_poly.pdbx_seq_one_letter_code
_entity_poly.pdbx_strand_id
1 'polypeptide(L)' 'MRAPPPRSKAPLAERDFLAALPAMNTTATVLAVLWVLRNEPMDMRPLGRYPDRHFTEPRARLQLRRFRRRLR' A
#
# COMPACT_ATOMS: atom_id res chain seq x y z
N MET A 1 0.67 -19.64 -0.66
CA MET A 1 0.02 -20.87 -1.18
C MET A 1 0.67 -22.07 -0.51
N ARG A 2 -0.11 -23.11 -0.20
CA ARG A 2 0.37 -24.34 0.48
C ARG A 2 0.50 -25.55 -0.45
N ALA A 3 0.13 -25.42 -1.71
CA ALA A 3 0.23 -26.46 -2.74
C ALA A 3 0.93 -25.89 -3.99
N PRO A 4 1.60 -26.75 -4.80
CA PRO A 4 2.16 -26.32 -6.06
C PRO A 4 1.06 -25.90 -7.05
N PRO A 5 1.40 -25.13 -8.11
CA PRO A 5 0.47 -24.81 -9.18
C PRO A 5 -0.09 -26.09 -9.85
N PRO A 6 -1.37 -26.09 -10.29
CA PRO A 6 -1.93 -27.19 -11.07
C PRO A 6 -1.15 -27.42 -12.36
N ARG A 7 -0.95 -28.69 -12.75
CA ARG A 7 -0.19 -29.07 -13.96
C ARG A 7 -1.07 -29.30 -15.19
N SER A 8 -2.38 -29.30 -15.03
CA SER A 8 -3.35 -29.52 -16.11
C SER A 8 -4.61 -28.69 -15.86
N LYS A 9 -5.46 -28.59 -16.90
CA LYS A 9 -6.77 -27.94 -16.82
C LYS A 9 -7.88 -28.88 -16.35
N ALA A 10 -7.54 -30.03 -15.77
CA ALA A 10 -8.53 -30.95 -15.23
C ALA A 10 -9.31 -30.26 -14.10
N PRO A 11 -10.62 -30.55 -13.94
CA PRO A 11 -11.40 -30.02 -12.82
C PRO A 11 -10.75 -30.35 -11.48
N LEU A 12 -10.63 -29.34 -10.62
CA LEU A 12 -10.13 -29.49 -9.25
C LEU A 12 -11.32 -29.56 -8.29
N ALA A 13 -11.25 -30.40 -7.26
CA ALA A 13 -12.27 -30.40 -6.21
C ALA A 13 -12.11 -29.17 -5.30
N GLU A 14 -13.21 -28.69 -4.73
CA GLU A 14 -13.21 -27.54 -3.80
C GLU A 14 -12.27 -27.76 -2.61
N ARG A 15 -12.24 -28.97 -2.05
CA ARG A 15 -11.34 -29.33 -0.95
C ARG A 15 -9.86 -29.11 -1.29
N ASP A 16 -9.46 -29.38 -2.53
CA ASP A 16 -8.08 -29.25 -2.97
C ASP A 16 -7.72 -27.77 -3.16
N PHE A 17 -8.71 -26.97 -3.61
CA PHE A 17 -8.59 -25.51 -3.67
C PHE A 17 -8.40 -24.91 -2.27
N LEU A 18 -9.25 -25.27 -1.31
CA LEU A 18 -9.17 -24.78 0.07
C LEU A 18 -7.86 -25.23 0.75
N ALA A 19 -7.37 -26.42 0.45
CA ALA A 19 -6.08 -26.90 0.93
C ALA A 19 -4.90 -26.05 0.41
N ALA A 20 -5.00 -25.52 -0.81
CA ALA A 20 -3.96 -24.68 -1.41
C ALA A 20 -3.91 -23.24 -0.85
N LEU A 21 -5.02 -22.72 -0.33
CA LEU A 21 -5.10 -21.39 0.30
C LEU A 21 -4.23 -21.29 1.56
N PRO A 22 -3.82 -20.09 2.00
CA PRO A 22 -3.11 -19.91 3.27
C PRO A 22 -3.90 -20.44 4.47
N ALA A 23 -3.20 -20.85 5.52
CA ALA A 23 -3.83 -21.22 6.78
C ALA A 23 -4.46 -19.98 7.46
N MET A 24 -5.42 -20.21 8.36
CA MET A 24 -6.17 -19.14 9.05
C MET A 24 -5.25 -18.13 9.75
N ASN A 25 -4.22 -18.61 10.45
CA ASN A 25 -3.24 -17.76 11.10
C ASN A 25 -2.47 -16.87 10.11
N THR A 26 -2.02 -17.44 8.99
CA THR A 26 -1.36 -16.67 7.91
C THR A 26 -2.27 -15.60 7.35
N THR A 27 -3.54 -15.93 7.08
CA THR A 27 -4.54 -14.97 6.61
C THR A 27 -4.76 -13.85 7.63
N ALA A 28 -4.96 -14.18 8.90
CA ALA A 28 -5.16 -13.21 9.97
C ALA A 28 -3.95 -12.27 10.15
N THR A 29 -2.73 -12.83 10.11
CA THR A 29 -1.49 -12.03 10.19
C THR A 29 -1.38 -11.06 9.02
N VAL A 30 -1.61 -11.52 7.78
CA VAL A 30 -1.55 -10.64 6.60
C VAL A 30 -2.59 -9.53 6.69
N LEU A 31 -3.82 -9.84 7.11
CA LEU A 31 -4.86 -8.83 7.29
C LEU A 31 -4.49 -7.80 8.36
N ALA A 32 -3.95 -8.24 9.51
CA ALA A 32 -3.51 -7.35 10.58
C ALA A 32 -2.35 -6.45 10.11
N VAL A 33 -1.35 -7.01 9.41
CA VAL A 33 -0.22 -6.26 8.86
C VAL A 33 -0.71 -5.22 7.84
N LEU A 34 -1.54 -5.61 6.89
CA LEU A 34 -2.09 -4.69 5.89
C LEU A 34 -2.95 -3.60 6.54
N TRP A 35 -3.72 -3.96 7.57
CA TRP A 35 -4.51 -2.99 8.34
C TRP A 35 -3.62 -1.95 9.04
N VAL A 36 -2.50 -2.36 9.62
CA VAL A 36 -1.55 -1.43 10.25
C VAL A 36 -0.88 -0.56 9.19
N LEU A 37 -0.38 -1.16 8.10
CA LEU A 37 0.37 -0.46 7.07
C LEU A 37 -0.46 0.51 6.23
N ARG A 38 -1.76 0.27 6.07
CA ARG A 38 -2.65 1.17 5.32
C ARG A 38 -2.96 2.48 6.03
N ASN A 39 -2.82 2.53 7.36
CA ASN A 39 -3.22 3.71 8.11
C ASN A 39 -2.13 4.79 7.99
N GLU A 40 -2.52 5.98 7.55
CA GLU A 40 -1.63 7.12 7.57
C GLU A 40 -1.21 7.46 9.02
N PRO A 41 0.08 7.72 9.27
CA PRO A 41 0.53 8.12 10.60
C PRO A 41 -0.02 9.51 10.95
N MET A 42 -0.12 9.83 12.24
CA MET A 42 -0.70 11.12 12.67
C MET A 42 0.07 12.34 12.15
N ASP A 43 1.36 12.18 11.89
CA ASP A 43 2.23 13.21 11.33
C ASP A 43 2.30 13.17 9.79
N MET A 44 1.38 12.45 9.13
CA MET A 44 1.31 12.36 7.68
C MET A 44 1.31 13.75 7.04
N ARG A 45 2.24 13.92 6.09
CA ARG A 45 2.42 15.15 5.33
C ARG A 45 1.88 14.93 3.93
N PRO A 46 0.76 15.54 3.54
CA PRO A 46 0.24 15.38 2.20
C PRO A 46 1.21 16.00 1.19
N LEU A 47 1.17 15.53 -0.05
CA LEU A 47 2.02 16.05 -1.12
C LEU A 47 1.82 17.57 -1.25
N GLY A 48 2.92 18.32 -1.31
CA GLY A 48 2.89 19.78 -1.32
C GLY A 48 2.84 20.45 0.06
N ARG A 49 2.83 19.69 1.17
CA ARG A 49 3.01 20.23 2.53
C ARG A 49 4.51 20.28 2.86
N TYR A 50 5.08 21.48 2.83
CA TYR A 50 6.48 21.74 3.18
C TYR A 50 6.56 22.61 4.45
N PRO A 51 6.52 22.01 5.67
CA PRO A 51 6.65 22.77 6.92
C PRO A 51 8.09 23.27 7.12
N ASP A 52 9.08 22.46 6.71
CA ASP A 52 10.49 22.78 6.83
C ASP A 52 10.94 23.65 5.63
N ARG A 53 11.54 24.81 5.92
CA ARG A 53 11.85 25.84 4.91
C ARG A 53 13.31 25.76 4.45
N HIS A 54 13.62 24.74 3.66
CA HIS A 54 14.97 24.58 3.08
C HIS A 54 15.23 25.51 1.88
N PHE A 55 14.20 25.81 1.07
CA PHE A 55 14.33 26.73 -0.07
C PHE A 55 14.18 28.20 0.35
N THR A 56 15.29 28.93 0.32
CA THR A 56 15.36 30.36 0.67
C THR A 56 15.29 31.28 -0.55
N GLU A 57 15.35 30.72 -1.76
CA GLU A 57 15.25 31.47 -3.01
C GLU A 57 13.78 31.82 -3.33
N PRO A 58 13.47 33.08 -3.71
CA PRO A 58 12.11 33.47 -4.09
C PRO A 58 11.52 32.67 -5.25
N ARG A 59 12.36 32.32 -6.24
CA ARG A 59 11.94 31.54 -7.42
C ARG A 59 11.50 30.13 -7.04
N ALA A 60 12.28 29.43 -6.22
CA ALA A 60 11.93 28.10 -5.73
C ALA A 60 10.61 28.12 -4.96
N ARG A 61 10.43 29.09 -4.04
CA ARG A 61 9.15 29.26 -3.31
C ARG A 61 7.96 29.56 -4.22
N LEU A 62 8.16 30.26 -5.34
CA LEU A 62 7.10 30.50 -6.33
C LEU A 62 6.69 29.18 -7.01
N GLN A 63 7.64 28.32 -7.37
CA GLN A 63 7.34 27.02 -7.97
C GLN A 63 6.61 26.09 -6.99
N LEU A 64 7.04 26.02 -5.72
CA LEU A 64 6.31 25.27 -4.69
C LEU A 64 4.86 25.75 -4.54
N ARG A 65 4.63 27.07 -4.57
CA ARG A 65 3.27 27.65 -4.54
C ARG A 65 2.46 27.34 -5.79
N ARG A 66 3.08 27.26 -6.98
CA ARG A 66 2.41 26.83 -8.21
C ARG A 66 2.05 25.35 -8.14
N PHE A 67 2.97 24.50 -7.70
CA PHE A 67 2.74 23.07 -7.51
C PHE A 67 1.59 22.81 -6.53
N ARG A 68 1.59 23.44 -5.35
CA ARG A 68 0.50 23.35 -4.38
C ARG A 68 -0.86 23.80 -4.92
N ARG A 69 -0.90 24.74 -5.87
CA ARG A 69 -2.13 25.17 -6.52
C ARG A 69 -2.65 24.16 -7.53
N ARG A 70 -1.78 23.37 -8.18
CA ARG A 70 -2.16 22.31 -9.12
C ARG A 70 -2.63 21.03 -8.44
N LEU A 71 -2.28 20.83 -7.17
CA LEU A 71 -2.71 19.68 -6.36
C LEU A 71 -4.09 19.88 -5.70
N ARG A 72 -4.67 21.08 -5.79
CA ARG A 72 -6.02 21.39 -5.33
C ARG A 72 -6.99 21.29 -6.49
#